data_AF-A0A1T4Y936-F1
#
_entry.id   AF-A0A1T4Y936-F1
#
_cell.length_a   1.000
_cell.length_b   1.000
_cell.length_c   1.000
_cell.angle_alpha   90.00
_cell.angle_beta   90.00
_cell.angle_gamma   90.00
#
_symmetry.space_group_name_H-M   'P 1'
#
loop_
_entity.id
_entity.type
_entity.pdbx_description
1 polymer ?
#
loop_
_entity_poly.entity_id
_entity_poly.type
_entity_poly.pdbx_seq_one_letter_code
_entity_poly.pdbx_strand_id
1 'polypeptide(L)'
;MDALGTILLIALICAAVLPLLALVVYIVASALGLGFADRILDATVALLTAQWSIGGVLNIVAGAAIIAVGIWCAVNLEPALVKALCLVLVPFGIWRLVRGARILRAARGTPAS
;
A
#
# COMPACT_ATOMS: atom_id res chain seq x y z
N MET A 1 -10.77 -12.91 -17.13
CA MET A 1 -9.64 -12.22 -16.48
C MET A 1 -8.44 -12.41 -17.38
N ASP A 2 -7.87 -11.33 -17.89
CA ASP A 2 -6.72 -11.40 -18.79
C ASP A 2 -5.48 -11.91 -18.01
N ALA A 3 -4.60 -12.65 -18.67
CA ALA A 3 -3.44 -13.29 -18.02
C ALA A 3 -2.60 -12.31 -17.18
N LEU A 4 -2.48 -11.06 -17.62
CA LEU A 4 -1.85 -9.96 -16.88
C LEU A 4 -2.54 -9.66 -15.53
N GLY A 5 -3.88 -9.65 -15.50
CA GLY A 5 -4.65 -9.45 -14.28
C GLY A 5 -4.44 -10.57 -13.27
N THR A 6 -4.36 -11.82 -13.74
CA THR A 6 -4.08 -12.98 -12.88
C THR A 6 -2.66 -12.94 -12.32
N ILE A 7 -1.66 -12.60 -13.14
CA ILE A 7 -0.26 -12.46 -12.70
C ILE A 7 -0.14 -11.35 -11.65
N LEU A 8 -0.77 -10.19 -11.89
CA LEU A 8 -0.76 -9.07 -10.96
C LEU A 8 -1.43 -9.44 -9.63
N LEU A 9 -2.56 -10.16 -9.67
CA LEU A 9 -3.26 -10.63 -8.49
C LEU A 9 -2.38 -11.60 -7.68
N ILE A 10 -1.76 -12.58 -8.34
CA ILE A 10 -0.85 -13.53 -7.69
C ILE A 10 0.34 -12.80 -7.08
N ALA A 11 0.93 -11.84 -7.79
CA ALA A 11 2.05 -11.04 -7.28
C ALA A 11 1.64 -10.24 -6.03
N LEU A 12 0.44 -9.65 -6.02
CA LEU A 12 -0.12 -8.94 -4.87
C LEU A 12 -0.35 -9.86 -3.67
N ILE A 13 -0.90 -11.06 -3.90
CA ILE A 13 -1.10 -12.07 -2.85
C ILE A 13 0.25 -12.51 -2.29
N CYS A 14 1.20 -12.86 -3.15
CA CYS A 14 2.56 -13.23 -2.73
C CYS A 14 3.21 -12.10 -1.93
N ALA A 15 3.12 -10.85 -2.39
CA ALA A 15 3.67 -9.70 -1.66
C ALA A 15 3.01 -9.51 -0.29
N ALA A 16 1.71 -9.79 -0.15
CA ALA A 16 1.01 -9.72 1.13
C ALA A 16 1.34 -10.88 2.08
N VAL A 17 1.53 -12.08 1.53
CA VAL A 17 1.66 -13.33 2.29
C VAL A 17 3.12 -13.68 2.61
N LEU A 18 4.08 -13.34 1.75
CA LEU A 18 5.53 -13.59 1.99
C LEU A 18 6.03 -13.11 3.36
N PRO A 19 5.71 -11.87 3.80
CA PRO A 19 6.20 -11.38 5.08
C PRO A 19 5.59 -12.13 6.27
N LEU A 20 4.32 -12.56 6.17
CA LEU A 20 3.67 -13.42 7.16
C LEU A 20 4.31 -14.82 7.20
N LEU A 21 4.60 -15.40 6.04
CA LEU A 21 5.26 -16.69 5.91
C LEU A 21 6.68 -16.65 6.49
N ALA A 22 7.44 -15.59 6.19
CA ALA A 22 8.78 -15.38 6.72
C ALA A 22 8.78 -15.17 8.25
N LEU A 23 7.76 -14.49 8.80
CA LEU A 23 7.56 -14.38 10.23
C LEU A 23 7.31 -15.74 10.91
N VAL A 24 6.50 -16.61 10.29
CA VAL A 24 6.27 -17.98 10.79
C VAL A 24 7.58 -18.78 10.79
N VAL A 25 8.37 -18.68 9.72
CA VAL A 25 9.69 -19.33 9.64
C VAL A 25 10.63 -18.82 10.73
N TYR A 26 10.63 -17.52 11.00
CA TYR A 26 11.38 -16.94 12.12
C TYR A 26 10.97 -17.52 13.47
N ILE A 27 9.67 -17.59 13.77
CA ILE A 27 9.16 -18.14 15.05
C ILE A 27 9.63 -19.59 15.22
N VAL A 28 9.56 -20.40 14.16
CA VAL A 28 10.02 -21.80 14.18
C VAL A 28 11.54 -21.88 14.36
N ALA A 29 12.32 -21.07 13.63
CA ALA A 29 13.77 -21.05 13.75
C ALA A 29 14.26 -20.58 15.12
N SER A 30 13.57 -19.60 15.72
CA SER A 30 13.82 -19.10 17.07
C SER A 30 13.50 -20.15 18.13
N ALA A 31 12.38 -20.87 18.00
CA ALA A 31 12.02 -21.97 18.89
C ALA A 31 13.04 -23.13 18.85
N LEU A 32 13.72 -23.31 17.71
CA LEU A 32 14.77 -24.32 17.52
C LEU A 32 16.18 -23.81 17.91
N GLY A 33 16.32 -22.55 18.35
CA GLY A 33 17.61 -21.98 18.78
C GLY A 33 18.63 -21.78 17.65
N LEU A 34 18.18 -21.66 16.39
CA LEU A 34 19.07 -21.55 15.23
C LEU A 34 19.60 -20.12 15.08
N GLY A 35 20.93 -19.95 15.11
CA GLY A 35 21.60 -18.64 15.00
C GLY A 35 21.42 -17.89 13.67
N PHE A 36 20.71 -18.47 12.70
CA PHE A 36 20.32 -17.79 11.45
C PHE A 36 18.96 -17.08 11.55
N ALA A 37 18.23 -17.23 12.68
CA ALA A 37 16.93 -16.61 12.90
C ALA A 37 16.98 -15.08 12.73
N ASP A 38 18.04 -14.43 13.22
CA ASP A 38 18.19 -12.97 13.11
C ASP A 38 18.36 -12.51 11.66
N ARG A 39 19.08 -13.28 10.81
CA ARG A 39 19.17 -12.97 9.36
C ARG A 39 17.83 -13.11 8.65
N ILE A 40 17.01 -14.09 9.04
CA ILE A 40 15.66 -14.28 8.49
C ILE A 40 14.76 -13.12 8.94
N LEU A 41 14.89 -12.67 10.20
CA LEU A 41 14.17 -11.53 10.73
C LEU A 41 14.54 -10.24 9.98
N ASP A 42 15.83 -9.96 9.77
CA ASP A 42 16.31 -8.79 9.03
C ASP A 42 15.78 -8.78 7.59
N ALA A 43 15.83 -9.93 6.90
CA ALA A 43 15.28 -10.06 5.55
C ALA A 43 13.76 -9.83 5.52
N THR A 44 13.04 -10.33 6.54
CA THR A 44 11.59 -10.15 6.68
C THR A 44 11.24 -8.69 6.90
N VAL A 45 11.97 -7.99 7.77
CA VAL A 45 11.80 -6.56 8.05
C VAL A 45 12.11 -5.73 6.80
N ALA A 46 13.15 -6.07 6.04
CA ALA A 46 13.48 -5.41 4.78
C ALA A 46 12.37 -5.58 3.73
N LEU A 47 11.84 -6.80 3.57
CA LEU A 47 10.72 -7.09 2.67
C LEU A 47 9.44 -6.35 3.08
N LEU A 48 9.11 -6.35 4.38
CA LEU A 48 8.01 -5.56 4.92
C LEU A 48 8.22 -4.08 4.57
N THR A 49 9.37 -3.52 4.88
CA THR A 49 9.67 -2.10 4.64
C THR A 49 9.52 -1.71 3.18
N ALA A 50 9.99 -2.58 2.26
CA ALA A 50 9.81 -2.39 0.82
C ALA A 50 8.32 -2.44 0.43
N GLN A 51 7.57 -3.40 0.93
CA GLN A 51 6.13 -3.54 0.66
C GLN A 51 5.33 -2.33 1.17
N TRP A 52 5.60 -1.88 2.40
CA TRP A 52 4.97 -0.69 2.97
C TRP A 52 5.35 0.56 2.18
N SER A 53 6.61 0.68 1.73
CA SER A 53 7.05 1.80 0.89
C SER A 53 6.30 1.84 -0.45
N ILE A 54 6.21 0.70 -1.14
CA ILE A 54 5.47 0.57 -2.39
C ILE A 54 3.98 0.89 -2.16
N GLY A 55 3.38 0.34 -1.10
CA GLY A 55 1.99 0.62 -0.73
C GLY A 55 1.74 2.09 -0.37
N GLY A 56 2.74 2.77 0.20
CA GLY A 56 2.72 4.19 0.48
C GLY A 56 2.71 5.04 -0.79
N VAL A 57 3.61 4.75 -1.74
CA VAL A 57 3.65 5.40 -3.06
C VAL A 57 2.35 5.18 -3.82
N LEU A 58 1.86 3.94 -3.86
CA LEU A 58 0.61 3.60 -4.54
C LEU A 58 -0.59 4.34 -3.96
N ASN A 59 -0.65 4.52 -2.63
CA ASN A 59 -1.71 5.32 -2.02
C ASN A 59 -1.61 6.80 -2.42
N ILE A 60 -0.41 7.35 -2.57
CA ILE A 60 -0.24 8.73 -3.03
C ILE A 60 -0.71 8.87 -4.48
N VAL A 61 -0.21 8.02 -5.38
CA VAL A 61 -0.53 8.06 -6.80
C VAL A 61 -2.02 7.82 -7.02
N ALA A 62 -2.59 6.79 -6.39
CA ALA A 62 -4.02 6.51 -6.47
C ALA A 62 -4.85 7.65 -5.86
N GLY A 63 -4.41 8.23 -4.74
CA GLY A 63 -5.07 9.38 -4.13
C GLY A 63 -5.12 10.58 -5.07
N ALA A 64 -4.00 10.92 -5.70
CA ALA A 64 -3.92 12.00 -6.69
C ALA A 64 -4.81 11.72 -7.92
N ALA A 65 -4.79 10.49 -8.44
CA ALA A 65 -5.63 10.08 -9.57
C ALA A 65 -7.12 10.20 -9.22
N ILE A 66 -7.54 9.77 -8.03
CA ILE A 66 -8.92 9.89 -7.56
C ILE A 66 -9.35 11.37 -7.47
N ILE A 67 -8.48 12.26 -6.97
CA ILE A 67 -8.76 13.71 -6.94
C ILE A 67 -8.94 14.23 -8.36
N ALA A 68 -8.01 13.91 -9.26
CA ALA A 68 -8.08 14.35 -10.66
C ALA A 68 -9.36 13.87 -11.35
N VAL A 69 -9.76 12.61 -11.13
CA VAL A 69 -11.02 12.05 -11.63
C VAL A 69 -12.22 12.76 -11.00
N GLY A 70 -12.21 13.00 -9.69
CA GLY A 70 -13.28 13.73 -9.01
C GLY A 70 -13.49 15.13 -9.56
N ILE A 71 -12.40 15.88 -9.78
CA ILE A 71 -12.42 17.21 -10.38
C ILE A 71 -12.88 17.15 -11.84
N TRP A 72 -12.30 16.25 -12.63
CA TRP A 72 -12.67 16.08 -14.04
C TRP A 72 -14.17 15.79 -14.20
N CYS A 73 -14.70 14.87 -13.41
CA CYS A 73 -16.11 14.52 -13.43
C CYS A 73 -17.00 15.67 -12.96
N ALA A 74 -16.58 16.42 -11.93
CA ALA A 74 -17.32 17.59 -11.47
C ALA A 74 -17.40 18.71 -12.52
N VAL A 75 -16.39 18.84 -13.37
CA VAL A 75 -16.36 19.84 -14.46
C VAL A 75 -17.20 19.38 -15.66
N ASN A 76 -17.04 18.12 -16.07
CA ASN A 76 -17.52 17.65 -17.38
C ASN A 76 -18.88 16.92 -17.36
N LEU A 77 -19.32 16.38 -16.22
CA LEU A 77 -20.54 15.58 -16.18
C LEU A 77 -21.77 16.41 -15.80
N GLU A 78 -22.86 16.23 -16.52
CA GLU A 78 -24.20 16.63 -16.09
C GLU A 78 -25.01 15.39 -15.69
N PRO A 79 -26.02 15.50 -14.81
CA PRO A 79 -26.54 16.69 -14.11
C PRO A 79 -25.77 17.10 -12.84
N ALA A 80 -26.15 18.23 -12.22
CA ALA A 80 -25.49 18.80 -11.04
C ALA A 80 -25.35 17.84 -9.84
N LEU A 81 -26.29 16.89 -9.68
CA LEU A 81 -26.21 15.85 -8.66
C LEU A 81 -24.99 14.93 -8.86
N VAL A 82 -24.68 14.58 -10.11
CA VAL A 82 -23.51 13.76 -10.46
C VAL A 82 -22.23 14.54 -10.15
N LYS A 83 -22.18 15.85 -10.44
CA LYS A 83 -21.06 16.71 -10.06
C LYS A 83 -20.80 16.70 -8.56
N ALA A 84 -21.86 16.85 -7.76
CA ALA A 84 -21.77 16.83 -6.30
C ALA A 84 -21.27 15.47 -5.77
N LEU A 85 -21.76 14.36 -6.34
CA LEU A 85 -21.27 13.01 -6.00
C LEU A 85 -19.79 12.82 -6.37
N CYS A 86 -19.35 13.35 -7.50
CA CYS A 86 -17.95 13.27 -7.92
C CYS A 86 -17.00 14.06 -7.02
N LEU A 87 -17.47 15.16 -6.39
CA LEU A 87 -16.67 15.89 -5.41
C LEU A 87 -16.38 15.08 -4.14
N VAL A 88 -17.16 14.03 -3.83
CA VAL A 88 -16.88 13.10 -2.71
C VAL A 88 -15.60 12.28 -2.95
N LEU A 89 -15.16 12.14 -4.20
CA LEU A 89 -13.89 11.48 -4.52
C LEU A 89 -12.69 12.30 -4.02
N VAL A 90 -12.81 13.62 -3.96
CA VAL A 90 -11.73 14.51 -3.52
C VAL A 90 -11.29 14.24 -2.07
N PRO A 91 -12.17 14.25 -1.05
CA PRO A 91 -11.77 13.93 0.33
C PRO A 91 -11.25 12.49 0.45
N PHE A 92 -11.76 11.54 -0.34
CA PHE A 92 -11.24 10.17 -0.34
C PHE A 92 -9.81 10.10 -0.91
N GLY A 93 -9.54 10.81 -2.00
CA GLY A 93 -8.19 10.90 -2.57
C GLY A 93 -7.21 11.61 -1.64
N ILE A 94 -7.64 12.67 -0.94
CA ILE A 94 -6.85 13.35 0.10
C ILE A 94 -6.51 12.39 1.25
N TRP A 95 -7.49 11.62 1.72
CA TRP A 95 -7.26 10.62 2.76
C TRP A 95 -6.18 9.60 2.36
N ARG A 96 -6.21 9.13 1.09
CA ARG A 96 -5.16 8.22 0.58
C ARG A 96 -3.80 8.90 0.47
N LEU A 97 -3.73 10.16 0.03
CA LEU A 97 -2.49 10.94 0.01
C LEU A 97 -1.86 11.03 1.41
N VAL A 98 -2.65 11.44 2.41
CA VAL A 98 -2.20 11.58 3.80
C VAL A 98 -1.74 10.22 4.34
N ARG A 99 -2.51 9.15 4.10
CA ARG A 99 -2.15 7.80 4.53
C ARG A 99 -0.85 7.33 3.87
N GLY A 100 -0.70 7.51 2.57
CA GLY A 100 0.51 7.11 1.84
C GLY A 100 1.75 7.88 2.30
N ALA A 101 1.61 9.19 2.53
CA ALA A 101 2.68 10.02 3.08
C ALA A 101 3.10 9.58 4.49
N ARG A 102 2.13 9.25 5.36
CA ARG A 102 2.41 8.73 6.71
C ARG A 102 3.14 7.39 6.66
N ILE A 103 2.72 6.47 5.78
CA ILE A 103 3.38 5.17 5.59
C ILE A 103 4.84 5.36 5.12
N LEU A 104 5.08 6.26 4.16
CA LEU A 104 6.43 6.54 3.66
C LEU A 104 7.33 7.17 4.72
N ARG A 105 6.80 8.07 5.56
CA ARG A 105 7.55 8.65 6.69
C ARG A 105 7.93 7.56 7.70
N ALA A 106 6.97 6.70 8.05
CA ALA A 106 7.20 5.57 8.96
C ALA A 106 8.25 4.60 8.40
N ALA A 107 8.17 4.25 7.12
CA ALA A 107 9.15 3.39 6.47
C ALA A 107 10.57 4.01 6.39
N ARG A 108 10.68 5.35 6.44
CA ARG A 108 11.95 6.09 6.47
C ARG A 108 12.47 6.37 7.87
N GLY A 109 11.78 5.93 8.93
CA GLY A 109 12.16 6.22 10.32
C GLY A 109 12.06 7.72 10.70
N THR A 110 11.26 8.51 9.97
CA THR A 110 11.06 9.94 10.30
C THR A 110 9.84 10.09 11.21
N PRO A 111 9.99 10.62 12.44
CA PRO A 111 8.86 10.79 13.35
C PRO A 111 7.85 11.79 12.78
N ALA A 112 6.55 11.50 12.97
CA ALA A 112 5.48 12.40 12.62
C ALA A 112 5.44 13.55 13.65
N SER A 113 5.94 14.71 13.25
CA SER A 113 5.69 16.00 13.93
C SER A 113 4.22 16.37 13.86
#